data_AF-A0A2U8W9U4-F1
#
_entry.id   AF-A0A2U8W9U4-F1
#
_cell.length_a   1.000
_cell.length_b   1.000
_cell.length_c   1.000
_cell.angle_alpha   90.00
_cell.angle_beta   90.00
_cell.angle_gamma   90.00
#
_symmetry.space_group_name_H-M   'P 1'
#
loop_
_entity.id
_entity.type
_entity.pdbx_description
1 polymer ?
#
loop_
_entity_poly.entity_id
_entity_poly.type
_entity_poly.pdbx_seq_one_letter_code
_entity_poly.pdbx_strand_id
1 'polypeptide(L)' 'MKPRDLEARIVAIERALQVIVNGLSDREALDRGKLVYLLVTAADEPNVGRSNGGIPKALRRLADSL' A
#
# COMPACT_ATOMS: atom_id res chain seq x y z
N MET A 1 -3.94 14.02 -17.19
CA MET A 1 -3.31 12.87 -16.49
C MET A 1 -2.64 12.02 -17.55
N LYS A 2 -1.33 11.73 -17.45
CA LYS A 2 -0.65 10.99 -18.52
C LYS A 2 -0.98 9.48 -18.37
N PRO A 3 -1.12 8.72 -19.46
CA PRO A 3 -1.49 7.28 -19.41
C PRO A 3 -0.60 6.44 -18.48
N ARG A 4 0.70 6.77 -18.40
CA ARG A 4 1.67 6.12 -17.49
C ARG A 4 1.35 6.30 -16.01
N ASP A 5 0.76 7.43 -15.62
CA ASP A 5 0.39 7.69 -14.22
C ASP A 5 -0.80 6.83 -13.80
N LEU A 6 -1.68 6.50 -14.74
CA LEU A 6 -2.83 5.62 -14.50
C LEU A 6 -2.37 4.17 -14.35
N GLU A 7 -1.47 3.71 -15.21
CA GLU A 7 -0.90 2.36 -15.19
C GLU A 7 -0.15 2.08 -13.88
N ALA A 8 0.69 3.02 -13.43
CA ALA A 8 1.38 2.91 -12.14
C ALA A 8 0.41 2.84 -10.94
N ARG A 9 -0.70 3.58 -11.01
CA ARG A 9 -1.75 3.53 -9.97
C ARG A 9 -2.50 2.19 -9.97
N ILE A 10 -2.77 1.64 -11.15
CA ILE A 10 -3.42 0.32 -11.29
C ILE A 10 -2.52 -0.77 -10.69
N VAL A 11 -1.23 -0.78 -11.02
CA VAL A 11 -0.26 -1.76 -10.48
C VAL A 11 -0.13 -1.65 -8.95
N ALA A 12 -0.13 -0.42 -8.41
CA ALA A 12 -0.09 -0.20 -6.96
C ALA A 12 -1.36 -0.74 -6.27
N ILE A 13 -2.53 -0.55 -6.89
CA ILE A 13 -3.81 -1.09 -6.40
C ILE A 13 -3.83 -2.61 -6.48
N GLU A 14 -3.36 -3.21 -7.59
CA GLU A 14 -3.26 -4.66 -7.74
C GLU A 14 -2.35 -5.29 -6.67
N ARG A 15 -1.20 -4.67 -6.39
CA ARG A 15 -0.31 -5.14 -5.32
C ARG A 15 -0.92 -5.02 -3.93
N ALA A 16 -1.61 -3.92 -3.64
CA ALA A 16 -2.32 -3.75 -2.38
C ALA A 16 -3.44 -4.79 -2.22
N LEU A 17 -4.22 -5.04 -3.28
CA LEU A 17 -5.26 -6.07 -3.31
C LEU A 17 -4.68 -7.47 -3.12
N GLN A 18 -3.52 -7.77 -3.71
CA GLN A 18 -2.86 -9.07 -3.53
C GLN A 18 -2.41 -9.28 -2.09
N VAL A 19 -1.86 -8.24 -1.43
CA VAL A 19 -1.51 -8.29 0.00
C VAL A 19 -2.74 -8.51 0.87
N ILE A 20 -3.84 -7.82 0.56
CA ILE A 20 -5.11 -7.97 1.27
C ILE A 20 -5.69 -9.38 1.06
N VAL A 21 -5.74 -9.89 -0.17
CA VAL A 21 -6.26 -11.24 -0.49
C VAL A 21 -5.42 -12.33 0.16
N ASN A 22 -4.09 -12.21 0.09
CA ASN A 22 -3.19 -13.14 0.79
C ASN A 22 -3.39 -13.07 2.31
N GLY A 23 -3.66 -11.87 2.84
CA GLY A 23 -3.93 -11.66 4.25
C GLY A 23 -5.29 -12.15 4.74
N LEU A 24 -6.33 -12.05 3.92
CA LEU A 24 -7.70 -12.49 4.22
C LEU A 24 -7.88 -14.00 4.04
N SER A 25 -7.05 -14.62 3.20
CA SER A 25 -7.04 -16.08 3.00
C SER A 25 -6.50 -16.83 4.22
N ASP A 26 -5.82 -16.12 5.11
CA ASP A 26 -5.20 -16.66 6.32
C ASP A 26 -5.89 -16.04 7.55
N ARG A 27 -7.05 -16.61 7.93
CA ARG A 27 -7.99 -16.07 8.94
C ARG A 27 -7.40 -15.85 10.34
N GLU A 28 -6.19 -16.36 10.61
CA GLU A 28 -5.47 -16.15 11.88
C GLU A 28 -4.27 -15.19 11.77
N ALA A 29 -3.88 -14.75 10.57
CA ALA A 29 -2.54 -14.18 10.33
C ALA A 29 -2.49 -12.66 10.07
N LEU A 30 -3.63 -11.96 10.07
CA LEU A 30 -3.66 -10.50 9.92
C LEU A 30 -3.75 -9.79 11.26
N ASP A 31 -2.65 -9.87 12.00
CA ASP A 31 -2.40 -8.99 13.13
C ASP A 31 -2.40 -7.52 12.66
N ARG A 32 -3.11 -6.65 13.38
CA ARG A 32 -3.20 -5.22 13.08
C ARG A 32 -1.82 -4.58 12.96
N GLY A 33 -0.88 -4.97 13.83
CA GLY A 33 0.50 -4.51 13.79
C GLY A 33 1.23 -4.93 12.52
N LYS A 34 0.98 -6.14 11.99
CA LYS A 34 1.51 -6.59 10.70
C LYS A 34 0.99 -5.77 9.53
N LEU A 35 -0.29 -5.39 9.57
CA LEU A 35 -0.92 -4.49 8.58
C LEU A 35 -0.29 -3.08 8.61
N VAL A 36 -0.16 -2.51 9.81
CA VAL A 36 0.51 -1.22 10.04
C VAL A 36 1.96 -1.27 9.54
N TYR A 37 2.71 -2.32 9.88
CA TYR A 37 4.09 -2.52 9.44
C TYR A 37 4.23 -2.56 7.92
N LEU A 38 3.36 -3.31 7.23
CA LEU A 38 3.37 -3.40 5.77
C LEU A 38 3.07 -2.05 5.11
N LEU A 39 2.11 -1.29 5.66
CA LEU A 39 1.76 0.04 5.14
C LEU A 39 2.87 1.06 5.33
N VAL A 40 3.54 1.07 6.49
CA VAL A 40 4.69 1.94 6.76
C VAL A 40 5.88 1.56 5.85
N THR A 41 6.17 0.27 5.73
CA THR A 41 7.25 -0.23 4.85
C THR A 41 7.01 0.17 3.39
N ALA A 42 5.76 0.07 2.91
CA ALA A 42 5.40 0.50 1.58
C ALA A 42 5.52 2.03 1.40
N ALA A 43 5.25 2.82 2.44
CA ALA A 43 5.41 4.27 2.43
C ALA A 43 6.89 4.72 2.40
N ASP A 44 7.79 3.90 2.94
CA ASP A 44 9.23 4.16 3.01
C ASP A 44 10.01 3.61 1.82
N GLU A 45 9.34 2.92 0.88
CA GLU A 45 9.99 2.39 -0.32
C GLU A 45 10.53 3.56 -1.18
N PRO A 46 11.83 3.56 -1.55
CA PRO A 46 12.52 4.69 -2.17
C PRO A 46 11.87 5.27 -3.43
N ASN A 47 11.04 4.48 -4.13
CA ASN A 47 10.40 4.86 -5.39
C ASN A 47 8.92 5.17 -5.27
N VAL A 48 8.29 4.90 -4.12
CA VAL A 48 6.82 5.03 -3.97
C VAL A 48 6.32 6.47 -4.16
N GLY A 49 7.17 7.45 -3.86
CA GLY A 49 6.89 8.88 -4.06
C GLY A 49 7.26 9.44 -5.44
N ARG A 50 8.00 8.71 -6.29
CA ARG A 50 8.49 9.21 -7.59
C ARG A 50 7.35 9.52 -8.56
N SER A 51 6.33 8.66 -8.60
CA SER A 51 5.18 8.83 -9.50
C SER A 51 4.10 9.71 -8.89
N ASN A 52 3.99 9.75 -7.56
CA ASN A 52 3.03 10.60 -6.85
C ASN A 52 3.46 10.77 -5.38
N GLY A 53 3.93 11.97 -5.04
CA GLY A 53 4.37 12.30 -3.68
C GLY A 53 3.27 12.23 -2.60
N GLY A 54 1.99 12.14 -2.98
CA GLY A 54 0.88 11.95 -2.06
C GLY A 54 0.72 10.51 -1.56
N ILE A 55 1.27 9.52 -2.27
CA ILE A 55 1.13 8.09 -1.94
C ILE A 55 1.78 7.76 -0.58
N PRO A 56 3.05 8.12 -0.29
CA PRO A 56 3.64 7.88 1.04
C PRO A 56 2.79 8.42 2.18
N LYS A 57 2.24 9.65 2.01
CA LYS A 57 1.41 10.31 3.03
C LYS A 57 0.07 9.60 3.23
N ALA A 58 -0.55 9.11 2.16
CA ALA A 58 -1.80 8.37 2.23
C ALA A 58 -1.62 7.02 2.95
N LEU A 59 -0.53 6.30 2.65
CA LEU A 59 -0.20 5.04 3.30
C LEU A 59 0.05 5.21 4.81
N ARG A 60 0.81 6.25 5.20
CA ARG A 60 1.03 6.59 6.62
C ARG A 60 -0.26 6.92 7.35
N ARG A 61 -1.13 7.75 6.75
CA ARG A 61 -2.44 8.07 7.34
C ARG A 61 -3.33 6.85 7.52
N LEU A 62 -3.30 5.92 6.55
CA LEU A 62 -4.05 4.68 6.66
C LEU A 62 -3.52 3.83 7.82
N ALA A 63 -2.19 3.70 7.94
CA ALA A 63 -1.55 3.01 9.06
C ALA A 63 -1.91 3.62 10.42
N ASP A 64 -1.92 4.95 10.55
CA ASP A 64 -2.29 5.65 11.78
C ASP A 64 -3.77 5.46 12.16
N SER A 65 -4.63 5.22 11.17
CA SER A 65 -6.08 5.06 11.37
C SER A 65 -6.52 3.62 11.70
N LEU A 66 -5.65 2.64 11.43
CA LEU A 66 -5.92 1.23 11.69
C LEU A 66 -5.76 0.92 13.14
#